data_AF-A0A286RJ32-F1
#
_entry.id   AF-A0A286RJ32-F1
#
_cell.length_a   1.000
_cell.length_b   1.000
_cell.length_c   1.000
_cell.angle_alpha   90.00
_cell.angle_beta   90.00
_cell.angle_gamma   90.00
#
_symmetry.space_group_name_H-M   'P 1'
#
loop_
_entity.id
_entity.type
_entity.pdbx_description
1 polymer ?
#
loop_
_entity_poly.entity_id
_entity_poly.type
_entity_poly.pdbx_seq_one_letter_code
_entity_poly.pdbx_strand_id
1 'polypeptide(L)'
;MRPVVLTLGVAIGFLVFSGGTIARGADIPPAPKASTYAPAADLVKAVDDYIQGIAKVLESEEDFKDLQSKVIKDAETLAVLALVLGLHDENTPYKAAAPALIKAARELSAAAAKDYASAKKALAAVEAAKSASGDSNGLKWEKVASLKELMEQVPLVNSRLKRNMRRFERQAETIAMDSAVIAAIAQGSMANLDETSKPENAEQWFQFCAAMRDAAAQVNKAAKAKDAAGAEKAVAALAKTCDDCHAVFHPEALGKTE
;
A
#
# COMPACT_ATOMS: atom_id res chain seq x y z
N MET A 1 30.59 -82.28 -20.55
CA MET A 1 31.03 -80.88 -20.74
C MET A 1 29.93 -80.10 -21.44
N ARG A 2 29.29 -79.17 -20.72
CA ARG A 2 28.74 -77.87 -21.14
C ARG A 2 27.75 -77.41 -20.06
N PRO A 3 27.97 -76.25 -19.40
CA PRO A 3 27.14 -75.84 -18.27
C PRO A 3 25.86 -75.16 -18.73
N VAL A 4 24.79 -75.40 -17.96
CA VAL A 4 23.50 -74.68 -18.01
C VAL A 4 23.70 -73.35 -17.29
N VAL A 5 23.45 -72.23 -17.96
CA VAL A 5 23.42 -70.90 -17.34
C VAL A 5 21.97 -70.48 -17.17
N LEU A 6 21.53 -70.40 -15.93
CA LEU A 6 20.21 -69.94 -15.50
C LEU A 6 20.33 -68.45 -15.14
N THR A 7 19.84 -67.55 -15.99
CA THR A 7 19.79 -66.11 -15.69
C THR A 7 18.49 -65.75 -14.99
N LEU A 8 18.60 -65.37 -13.70
CA LEU A 8 17.54 -64.80 -12.87
C LEU A 8 17.39 -63.31 -13.23
N GLY A 9 16.25 -62.92 -13.82
CA GLY A 9 15.91 -61.52 -14.06
C GLY A 9 15.24 -60.91 -12.83
N VAL A 10 15.93 -59.98 -12.15
CA VAL A 10 15.35 -59.17 -11.07
C VAL A 10 14.79 -57.88 -11.68
N ALA A 11 13.46 -57.73 -11.66
CA ALA A 11 12.79 -56.51 -12.06
C ALA A 11 12.82 -55.51 -10.89
N ILE A 12 13.62 -54.45 -11.02
CA ILE A 12 13.66 -53.32 -10.08
C ILE A 12 12.57 -52.33 -10.51
N GLY A 13 11.48 -52.29 -9.74
CA GLY A 13 10.44 -51.27 -9.89
C GLY A 13 10.94 -49.93 -9.35
N PHE A 14 11.11 -48.95 -10.24
CA PHE A 14 11.31 -47.55 -9.86
C PHE A 14 9.98 -46.95 -9.40
N LEU A 15 9.81 -46.82 -8.08
CA LEU A 15 8.78 -45.99 -7.46
C LEU A 15 9.23 -44.53 -7.61
N VAL A 16 8.66 -43.81 -8.58
CA VAL A 16 8.79 -42.36 -8.69
C VAL A 16 7.92 -41.74 -7.60
N PHE A 17 8.55 -41.35 -6.49
CA PHE A 17 7.94 -40.44 -5.54
C PHE A 17 7.91 -39.04 -6.17
N SER A 18 6.77 -38.66 -6.73
CA SER A 18 6.45 -37.27 -7.03
C SER A 18 6.33 -36.52 -5.71
N GLY A 19 7.47 -36.05 -5.19
CA GLY A 19 7.52 -35.12 -4.07
C GLY A 19 6.82 -33.84 -4.47
N GLY A 20 5.56 -33.70 -4.09
CA GLY A 20 4.85 -32.43 -4.16
C GLY A 20 5.54 -31.44 -3.24
N THR A 21 6.39 -30.59 -3.81
CA THR A 21 6.80 -29.33 -3.16
C THR A 21 5.53 -28.52 -2.95
N ILE A 22 5.04 -28.54 -1.71
CA ILE A 22 4.08 -27.55 -1.23
C ILE A 22 4.76 -26.21 -1.39
N ALA A 23 4.27 -25.39 -2.33
CA ALA A 23 4.77 -24.04 -2.56
C ALA A 23 4.70 -23.28 -1.23
N ARG A 24 5.85 -23.00 -0.63
CA ARG A 24 5.95 -21.97 0.41
C ARG A 24 5.51 -20.66 -0.24
N GLY A 25 4.56 -19.95 0.37
CA GLY A 25 4.24 -18.58 -0.03
C GLY A 25 5.53 -17.75 -0.06
N ALA A 26 5.70 -16.93 -1.10
CA ALA A 26 6.89 -16.11 -1.24
C ALA A 26 6.94 -15.08 -0.10
N ASP A 27 8.07 -15.03 0.60
CA ASP A 27 8.29 -14.06 1.66
C ASP A 27 8.41 -12.65 1.08
N ILE A 28 7.78 -11.67 1.74
CA ILE A 28 7.89 -10.25 1.37
C ILE A 28 9.37 -9.84 1.49
N PRO A 29 9.97 -9.23 0.45
CA PRO A 29 11.36 -8.79 0.53
C PRO A 29 11.54 -7.75 1.64
N PRO A 30 12.72 -7.70 2.30
CA PRO A 30 12.99 -6.68 3.31
C PRO A 30 12.76 -5.28 2.76
N ALA A 31 11.96 -4.48 3.47
CA ALA A 31 11.73 -3.10 3.07
C ALA A 31 12.99 -2.24 3.28
N PRO A 32 13.28 -1.28 2.38
CA PRO A 32 14.28 -0.26 2.66
C PRO A 32 13.84 0.64 3.83
N LYS A 33 14.74 1.48 4.32
CA LYS A 33 14.40 2.50 5.32
C LYS A 33 13.31 3.41 4.79
N ALA A 34 12.27 3.66 5.59
CA ALA A 34 11.12 4.48 5.20
C ALA A 34 11.53 5.89 4.79
N SER A 35 12.51 6.48 5.48
CA SER A 35 13.09 7.79 5.18
C SER A 35 13.62 7.94 3.74
N THR A 36 13.96 6.84 3.07
CA THR A 36 14.48 6.88 1.69
C THR A 36 13.40 7.03 0.62
N TYR A 37 12.14 6.74 0.94
CA TYR A 37 11.04 6.79 -0.03
C TYR A 37 9.83 7.62 0.42
N ALA A 38 9.63 7.81 1.72
CA ALA A 38 8.52 8.59 2.26
C ALA A 38 8.98 9.34 3.52
N PRO A 39 9.42 10.60 3.40
CA PRO A 39 9.88 11.38 4.54
C PRO A 39 8.83 11.49 5.65
N ALA A 40 9.24 11.31 6.91
CA ALA A 40 8.33 11.29 8.05
C ALA A 40 7.43 12.52 8.15
N ALA A 41 7.97 13.71 7.89
CA ALA A 41 7.20 14.96 7.96
C ALA A 41 6.03 14.98 6.96
N ASP A 42 6.22 14.42 5.76
CA ASP A 42 5.17 14.35 4.74
C ASP A 42 4.09 13.33 5.13
N LEU A 43 4.50 12.20 5.71
CA LEU A 43 3.59 11.18 6.23
C LEU A 43 2.78 11.67 7.45
N VAL A 44 3.41 12.40 8.37
CA VAL A 44 2.71 13.01 9.52
C VAL A 44 1.65 13.98 9.04
N LYS A 45 2.00 14.88 8.11
CA LYS A 45 1.02 15.79 7.49
C LYS A 45 -0.10 15.04 6.79
N ALA A 46 0.22 13.98 6.06
CA ALA A 46 -0.79 13.14 5.41
C ALA A 46 -1.75 12.51 6.44
N VAL A 47 -1.25 11.94 7.53
CA VAL A 47 -2.09 11.38 8.61
C VAL A 47 -3.09 12.41 9.11
N ASP A 48 -2.63 13.63 9.42
CA ASP A 48 -3.49 14.71 9.88
C ASP A 48 -4.53 15.12 8.82
N ASP A 49 -4.12 15.29 7.57
CA ASP A 49 -5.00 15.66 6.45
C ASP A 49 -6.08 14.59 6.19
N TYR A 50 -5.74 13.30 6.30
CA TYR A 50 -6.70 12.21 6.14
C TYR A 50 -7.72 12.17 7.28
N ILE A 51 -7.27 12.29 8.53
CA ILE A 51 -8.17 12.34 9.71
C ILE A 51 -9.12 13.54 9.60
N GLN A 52 -8.58 14.73 9.28
CA GLN A 52 -9.40 15.94 9.11
C GLN A 52 -10.38 15.81 7.93
N GLY A 53 -9.95 15.23 6.81
CA GLY A 53 -10.80 15.01 5.64
C GLY A 53 -11.98 14.08 5.94
N ILE A 54 -11.72 12.98 6.64
CA ILE A 54 -12.75 12.07 7.15
C ILE A 54 -13.70 12.80 8.10
N ALA A 55 -13.15 13.55 9.07
CA ALA A 55 -13.94 14.28 10.06
C ALA A 55 -14.92 15.23 9.40
N LYS A 56 -14.45 15.98 8.39
CA LYS A 56 -15.29 16.89 7.61
C LYS A 56 -16.45 16.19 6.91
N VAL A 57 -16.21 15.04 6.26
CA VAL A 57 -17.29 14.27 5.62
C VAL A 57 -18.30 13.78 6.67
N LEU A 58 -17.86 13.45 7.88
CA LEU A 58 -18.71 12.95 8.95
C LEU A 58 -19.43 14.06 9.76
N GLU A 59 -19.24 15.34 9.42
CA GLU A 59 -20.03 16.45 9.97
C GLU A 59 -21.51 16.33 9.57
N SER A 60 -21.78 15.84 8.36
CA SER A 60 -23.12 15.70 7.77
C SER A 60 -23.41 14.26 7.35
N GLU A 61 -24.63 13.78 7.61
CA GLU A 61 -25.08 12.49 7.09
C GLU A 61 -25.26 12.52 5.55
N GLU A 62 -25.58 13.69 4.99
CA GLU A 62 -25.72 13.88 3.54
C GLU A 62 -24.37 13.75 2.83
N ASP A 63 -23.35 14.51 3.30
CA ASP A 63 -21.99 14.41 2.76
C ASP A 63 -21.45 12.98 2.90
N PHE A 64 -21.76 12.31 4.02
CA PHE A 64 -21.39 10.90 4.19
C PHE A 64 -22.07 9.99 3.16
N LYS A 65 -23.36 10.17 2.84
CA LYS A 65 -24.03 9.34 1.82
C LYS A 65 -23.35 9.46 0.46
N ASP A 66 -22.95 10.67 0.09
CA ASP A 66 -22.30 10.94 -1.19
C ASP A 66 -20.83 10.49 -1.22
N LEU A 67 -20.15 10.52 -0.06
CA LEU A 67 -18.72 10.30 0.07
C LEU A 67 -18.35 9.07 0.92
N GLN A 68 -19.30 8.16 1.17
CA GLN A 68 -19.09 6.97 2.01
C GLN A 68 -17.88 6.15 1.53
N SER A 69 -17.80 5.90 0.22
CA SER A 69 -16.67 5.16 -0.36
C SER A 69 -15.33 5.89 -0.14
N LYS A 70 -15.34 7.22 -0.13
CA LYS A 70 -14.15 8.01 0.17
C LYS A 70 -13.70 7.83 1.61
N VAL A 71 -14.63 7.81 2.57
CA VAL A 71 -14.31 7.57 3.99
C VAL A 71 -13.65 6.21 4.19
N ILE A 72 -14.15 5.17 3.52
CA ILE A 72 -13.57 3.82 3.56
C ILE A 72 -12.12 3.85 3.05
N LYS A 73 -11.91 4.40 1.84
CA LYS A 73 -10.58 4.50 1.21
C LYS A 73 -9.59 5.32 2.02
N ASP A 74 -10.04 6.45 2.55
CA ASP A 74 -9.24 7.31 3.41
C ASP A 74 -8.84 6.59 4.69
N ALA A 75 -9.75 5.84 5.33
CA ALA A 75 -9.48 5.08 6.54
C ALA A 75 -8.49 3.92 6.29
N GLU A 76 -8.61 3.20 5.18
CA GLU A 76 -7.64 2.16 4.82
C GLU A 76 -6.26 2.72 4.48
N THR A 77 -6.23 3.88 3.81
CA THR A 77 -4.97 4.60 3.57
C THR A 77 -4.33 5.04 4.89
N LEU A 78 -5.12 5.55 5.84
CA LEU A 78 -4.65 5.93 7.16
C LEU A 78 -4.01 4.75 7.91
N ALA A 79 -4.57 3.54 7.79
CA ALA A 79 -3.97 2.33 8.39
C ALA A 79 -2.56 2.05 7.81
N VAL A 80 -2.39 2.20 6.49
CA VAL A 80 -1.07 2.05 5.86
C VAL A 80 -0.10 3.15 6.30
N LEU A 81 -0.53 4.42 6.31
CA LEU A 81 0.31 5.54 6.76
C LEU A 81 0.79 5.34 8.21
N ALA A 82 -0.10 4.89 9.09
CA ALA A 82 0.23 4.57 10.48
C ALA A 82 1.25 3.41 10.56
N LEU A 83 1.10 2.36 9.74
CA LEU A 83 2.07 1.27 9.68
C LEU A 83 3.45 1.77 9.24
N VAL A 84 3.53 2.57 8.18
CA VAL A 84 4.81 3.14 7.71
C VAL A 84 5.46 4.00 8.80
N LEU A 85 4.68 4.84 9.49
CA LEU A 85 5.19 5.69 10.58
C LEU A 85 5.63 4.87 11.82
N GLY A 86 4.95 3.78 12.14
CA GLY A 86 5.34 2.85 13.20
C GLY A 86 6.66 2.14 12.90
N LEU A 87 6.87 1.75 11.64
CA LEU A 87 8.08 1.10 11.14
C LEU A 87 9.18 2.08 10.68
N HIS A 88 8.93 3.39 10.75
CA HIS A 88 9.84 4.39 10.22
C HIS A 88 11.15 4.42 11.01
N ASP A 89 12.26 4.71 10.35
CA ASP A 89 13.58 4.82 10.99
C ASP A 89 13.81 6.18 11.70
N GLU A 90 12.84 7.08 11.64
CA GLU A 90 12.86 8.38 12.33
C GLU A 90 11.89 8.34 13.51
N ASN A 91 12.11 9.19 14.52
CA ASN A 91 11.13 9.36 15.58
C ASN A 91 10.03 10.33 15.11
N THR A 92 8.77 9.95 15.28
CA THR A 92 7.61 10.76 14.84
C THR A 92 6.57 10.80 15.96
N PRO A 93 5.69 11.83 15.98
CA PRO A 93 4.60 11.89 16.97
C PRO A 93 3.69 10.66 16.95
N TYR A 94 3.54 10.02 15.79
CA TYR A 94 2.66 8.88 15.59
C TYR A 94 3.34 7.52 15.74
N LYS A 95 4.66 7.45 15.93
CA LYS A 95 5.37 6.17 15.97
C LYS A 95 4.88 5.26 17.10
N ALA A 96 4.78 5.78 18.33
CA ALA A 96 4.25 5.03 19.46
C ALA A 96 2.73 4.78 19.34
N ALA A 97 2.00 5.68 18.66
CA ALA A 97 0.56 5.57 18.43
C ALA A 97 0.19 4.60 17.30
N ALA A 98 1.15 4.22 16.45
CA ALA A 98 0.90 3.47 15.22
C ALA A 98 0.05 2.20 15.41
N PRO A 99 0.30 1.31 16.40
CA PRO A 99 -0.55 0.14 16.59
C PRO A 99 -2.02 0.49 16.86
N ALA A 100 -2.28 1.52 17.66
CA ALA A 100 -3.63 1.98 17.97
C ALA A 100 -4.29 2.66 16.76
N LEU A 101 -3.54 3.46 16.01
CA LEU A 101 -4.02 4.13 14.78
C LEU A 101 -4.39 3.11 13.69
N ILE A 102 -3.58 2.07 13.46
CA ILE A 102 -3.89 0.99 12.51
C ILE A 102 -5.21 0.34 12.88
N LYS A 103 -5.38 -0.06 14.17
CA LYS A 103 -6.60 -0.69 14.65
C LYS A 103 -7.82 0.22 14.48
N ALA A 104 -7.73 1.47 14.93
CA ALA A 104 -8.83 2.42 14.86
C ALA A 104 -9.22 2.76 13.40
N ALA A 105 -8.25 2.90 12.51
CA ALA A 105 -8.47 3.16 11.10
C ALA A 105 -9.20 1.98 10.40
N ARG A 106 -8.83 0.73 10.72
CA ARG A 106 -9.53 -0.47 10.23
C ARG A 106 -10.96 -0.56 10.76
N GLU A 107 -11.15 -0.26 12.05
CA GLU A 107 -12.48 -0.20 12.67
C GLU A 107 -13.36 0.88 12.04
N LEU A 108 -12.78 2.04 11.71
CA LEU A 108 -13.46 3.11 10.99
C LEU A 108 -13.85 2.69 9.58
N SER A 109 -12.96 2.05 8.82
CA SER A 109 -13.30 1.51 7.47
C SER A 109 -14.51 0.57 7.56
N ALA A 110 -14.47 -0.41 8.47
CA ALA A 110 -15.56 -1.36 8.66
C ALA A 110 -16.87 -0.68 9.14
N ALA A 111 -16.77 0.33 10.01
CA ALA A 111 -17.91 1.08 10.48
C ALA A 111 -18.53 1.97 9.39
N ALA A 112 -17.69 2.60 8.56
CA ALA A 112 -18.10 3.39 7.41
C ALA A 112 -18.77 2.54 6.33
N ALA A 113 -18.36 1.29 6.14
CA ALA A 113 -19.06 0.35 5.25
C ALA A 113 -20.48 0.01 5.74
N LYS A 114 -20.76 0.19 7.04
CA LYS A 114 -22.05 -0.11 7.63
C LYS A 114 -23.02 1.07 7.56
N ASP A 115 -22.71 2.17 8.26
CA ASP A 115 -23.60 3.32 8.37
C ASP A 115 -22.89 4.58 8.95
N TYR A 116 -23.52 5.74 8.77
CA TYR A 116 -23.03 7.05 9.25
C TYR A 116 -22.78 7.08 10.76
N ALA A 117 -23.72 6.56 11.55
CA ALA A 117 -23.65 6.62 13.02
C ALA A 117 -22.45 5.81 13.55
N SER A 118 -22.22 4.63 12.97
CA SER A 118 -21.08 3.77 13.29
C SER A 118 -19.77 4.45 12.88
N ALA A 119 -19.69 5.04 11.69
CA ALA A 119 -18.52 5.76 11.22
C ALA A 119 -18.17 6.94 12.14
N LYS A 120 -19.16 7.77 12.50
CA LYS A 120 -18.97 8.91 13.39
C LYS A 120 -18.47 8.49 14.78
N LYS A 121 -18.99 7.37 15.30
CA LYS A 121 -18.49 6.80 16.55
C LYS A 121 -17.04 6.30 16.43
N ALA A 122 -16.70 5.63 15.33
CA ALA A 122 -15.37 5.09 15.10
C ALA A 122 -14.32 6.19 14.88
N LEU A 123 -14.69 7.34 14.31
CA LEU A 123 -13.79 8.49 14.17
C LEU A 123 -13.26 8.98 15.52
N ALA A 124 -14.07 8.96 16.58
CA ALA A 124 -13.60 9.33 17.92
C ALA A 124 -12.48 8.41 18.43
N ALA A 125 -12.49 7.12 18.04
CA ALA A 125 -11.42 6.19 18.38
C ALA A 125 -10.13 6.50 17.59
N VAL A 126 -10.25 6.94 16.34
CA VAL A 126 -9.10 7.41 15.53
C VAL A 126 -8.46 8.63 16.16
N GLU A 127 -9.26 9.63 16.56
CA GLU A 127 -8.76 10.84 17.21
C GLU A 127 -8.08 10.53 18.55
N ALA A 128 -8.66 9.65 19.37
CA ALA A 128 -8.03 9.22 20.61
C ALA A 128 -6.71 8.49 20.36
N ALA A 129 -6.65 7.65 19.31
CA ALA A 129 -5.47 6.86 18.97
C ALA A 129 -4.25 7.73 18.60
N LYS A 130 -4.42 8.98 18.12
CA LYS A 130 -3.32 9.90 17.81
C LYS A 130 -2.35 10.13 18.97
N SER A 131 -2.84 10.04 20.19
CA SER A 131 -2.08 10.27 21.43
C SER A 131 -1.80 8.99 22.21
N ALA A 132 -2.17 7.83 21.68
CA ALA A 132 -1.92 6.55 22.33
C ALA A 132 -0.42 6.26 22.40
N SER A 133 -0.01 5.60 23.47
CA SER A 133 1.33 5.05 23.59
C SER A 133 1.24 3.53 23.50
N GLY A 134 2.02 2.94 22.61
CA GLY A 134 2.12 1.51 22.40
C GLY A 134 3.52 1.11 21.95
N ASP A 135 3.79 -0.19 21.95
CA ASP A 135 5.05 -0.74 21.47
C ASP A 135 5.02 -0.87 19.94
N SER A 136 5.76 0.01 19.27
CA SER A 136 5.93 -0.05 17.81
C SER A 136 6.93 -1.12 17.35
N ASN A 137 7.74 -1.67 18.27
CA ASN A 137 8.75 -2.69 17.90
C ASN A 137 8.12 -4.03 17.51
N GLY A 138 6.87 -4.28 17.91
CA GLY A 138 6.11 -5.47 17.51
C GLY A 138 5.47 -5.37 16.12
N LEU A 139 5.51 -4.20 15.48
CA LEU A 139 4.96 -4.04 14.13
C LEU A 139 5.81 -4.77 13.09
N LYS A 140 5.14 -5.27 12.06
CA LYS A 140 5.75 -5.92 10.91
C LYS A 140 4.99 -5.52 9.65
N TRP A 141 5.64 -5.64 8.49
CA TRP A 141 4.93 -5.51 7.23
C TRP A 141 3.91 -6.62 7.10
N GLU A 142 2.64 -6.25 7.18
CA GLU A 142 1.50 -7.13 7.10
C GLU A 142 0.30 -6.41 6.49
N LYS A 143 -0.71 -7.19 6.14
CA LYS A 143 -1.93 -6.67 5.54
C LYS A 143 -2.76 -5.89 6.58
N VAL A 144 -2.72 -4.56 6.48
CA VAL A 144 -3.48 -3.64 7.34
C VAL A 144 -4.65 -2.95 6.64
N ALA A 145 -4.73 -3.10 5.33
CA ALA A 145 -5.76 -2.53 4.44
C ALA A 145 -6.03 -3.51 3.29
N SER A 146 -7.17 -3.38 2.62
CA SER A 146 -7.50 -4.17 1.44
C SER A 146 -6.86 -3.58 0.18
N LEU A 147 -6.44 -4.44 -0.75
CA LEU A 147 -5.84 -4.00 -2.00
C LEU A 147 -6.82 -3.17 -2.83
N LYS A 148 -8.10 -3.54 -2.84
CA LYS A 148 -9.15 -2.85 -3.58
C LYS A 148 -9.22 -1.37 -3.20
N GLU A 149 -9.39 -1.06 -1.92
CA GLU A 149 -9.57 0.33 -1.49
C GLU A 149 -8.26 1.13 -1.66
N LEU A 150 -7.10 0.50 -1.46
CA LEU A 150 -5.80 1.13 -1.75
C LEU A 150 -5.65 1.48 -3.23
N MET A 151 -5.96 0.55 -4.14
CA MET A 151 -5.85 0.78 -5.59
C MET A 151 -6.92 1.74 -6.11
N GLU A 152 -8.08 1.85 -5.46
CA GLU A 152 -9.04 2.91 -5.75
C GLU A 152 -8.63 4.28 -5.18
N GLN A 153 -7.81 4.32 -4.11
CA GLN A 153 -7.27 5.57 -3.58
C GLN A 153 -6.14 6.15 -4.45
N VAL A 154 -5.24 5.31 -4.95
CA VAL A 154 -4.10 5.71 -5.80
C VAL A 154 -4.49 6.70 -6.91
N PRO A 155 -5.52 6.45 -7.76
CA PRO A 155 -5.92 7.39 -8.81
C PRO A 155 -6.46 8.72 -8.26
N LEU A 156 -7.06 8.76 -7.06
CA LEU A 156 -7.53 9.99 -6.44
C LEU A 156 -6.35 10.88 -6.02
N VAL A 157 -5.36 10.28 -5.35
CA VAL A 157 -4.13 10.96 -4.92
C VAL A 157 -3.30 11.39 -6.13
N ASN A 158 -3.10 10.49 -7.10
CA ASN A 158 -2.35 10.80 -8.32
C ASN A 158 -3.03 11.89 -9.16
N SER A 159 -4.37 11.93 -9.20
CA SER A 159 -5.09 13.02 -9.88
C SER A 159 -4.93 14.36 -9.17
N ARG A 160 -4.95 14.39 -7.83
CA ARG A 160 -4.65 15.59 -7.04
C ARG A 160 -3.22 16.07 -7.30
N LEU A 161 -2.26 15.16 -7.24
CA LEU A 161 -0.86 15.41 -7.56
C LEU A 161 -0.70 16.03 -8.95
N LYS A 162 -1.25 15.40 -10.00
CA LYS A 162 -1.18 15.89 -11.38
C LYS A 162 -1.86 17.26 -11.56
N ARG A 163 -2.96 17.53 -10.86
CA ARG A 163 -3.57 18.89 -10.86
C ARG A 163 -2.65 19.91 -10.22
N ASN A 164 -2.00 19.56 -9.11
CA ASN A 164 -1.08 20.43 -8.38
C ASN A 164 0.20 20.74 -9.17
N MET A 165 0.67 19.83 -10.03
CA MET A 165 1.79 20.08 -10.94
C MET A 165 1.58 21.34 -11.81
N ARG A 166 0.34 21.68 -12.17
CA ARG A 166 0.02 22.90 -12.94
C ARG A 166 0.32 24.21 -12.19
N ARG A 167 0.52 24.12 -10.86
CA ARG A 167 0.85 25.23 -9.96
C ARG A 167 2.03 24.84 -9.07
N PHE A 168 3.01 24.15 -9.66
CA PHE A 168 4.10 23.47 -8.97
C PHE A 168 4.73 24.29 -7.82
N GLU A 169 5.17 25.52 -8.10
CA GLU A 169 5.85 26.35 -7.10
C GLU A 169 5.02 26.58 -5.83
N ARG A 170 3.70 26.75 -5.97
CA ARG A 170 2.76 26.99 -4.86
C ARG A 170 2.27 25.71 -4.21
N GLN A 171 2.50 24.57 -4.84
CA GLN A 171 1.95 23.28 -4.43
C GLN A 171 3.03 22.22 -4.18
N ALA A 172 4.31 22.59 -4.17
CA ALA A 172 5.42 21.67 -3.99
C ALA A 172 5.29 20.83 -2.71
N GLU A 173 4.80 21.41 -1.62
CA GLU A 173 4.52 20.66 -0.39
C GLU A 173 3.41 19.63 -0.56
N THR A 174 2.29 20.02 -1.19
CA THR A 174 1.18 19.09 -1.44
C THR A 174 1.60 17.98 -2.40
N ILE A 175 2.41 18.28 -3.41
CA ILE A 175 2.95 17.29 -4.35
C ILE A 175 3.86 16.30 -3.61
N ALA A 176 4.73 16.80 -2.71
CA ALA A 176 5.59 15.96 -1.89
C ALA A 176 4.78 15.05 -0.95
N MET A 177 3.76 15.60 -0.30
CA MET A 177 2.86 14.80 0.54
C MET A 177 2.12 13.73 -0.26
N ASP A 178 1.51 14.08 -1.39
CA ASP A 178 0.77 13.15 -2.25
C ASP A 178 1.65 12.00 -2.75
N SER A 179 2.89 12.32 -3.13
CA SER A 179 3.85 11.31 -3.55
C SER A 179 4.33 10.42 -2.40
N ALA A 180 4.50 10.95 -1.18
CA ALA A 180 4.80 10.12 0.00
C ALA A 180 3.65 9.16 0.34
N VAL A 181 2.39 9.59 0.18
CA VAL A 181 1.21 8.72 0.34
C VAL A 181 1.22 7.59 -0.68
N ILE A 182 1.48 7.89 -1.95
CA ILE A 182 1.58 6.86 -3.01
C ILE A 182 2.71 5.88 -2.70
N ALA A 183 3.86 6.36 -2.23
CA ALA A 183 4.99 5.51 -1.86
C ALA A 183 4.65 4.59 -0.67
N ALA A 184 3.94 5.11 0.33
CA ALA A 184 3.47 4.33 1.47
C ALA A 184 2.46 3.26 1.06
N ILE A 185 1.48 3.60 0.21
CA ILE A 185 0.52 2.64 -0.36
C ILE A 185 1.27 1.52 -1.09
N ALA A 186 2.18 1.87 -2.00
CA ALA A 186 2.93 0.90 -2.78
C ALA A 186 3.75 -0.07 -1.89
N GLN A 187 4.41 0.44 -0.83
CA GLN A 187 5.12 -0.40 0.13
C GLN A 187 4.16 -1.30 0.94
N GLY A 188 3.04 -0.74 1.43
CA GLY A 188 2.06 -1.47 2.23
C GLY A 188 1.37 -2.59 1.44
N SER A 189 1.09 -2.35 0.16
CA SER A 189 0.44 -3.30 -0.74
C SER A 189 1.25 -4.56 -1.03
N MET A 190 2.56 -4.60 -0.72
CA MET A 190 3.35 -5.82 -0.84
C MET A 190 2.74 -6.98 -0.04
N ALA A 191 2.09 -6.69 1.09
CA ALA A 191 1.44 -7.70 1.93
C ALA A 191 0.08 -8.19 1.40
N ASN A 192 -0.42 -7.63 0.30
CA ASN A 192 -1.70 -7.97 -0.32
C ASN A 192 -1.58 -8.89 -1.54
N LEU A 193 -0.47 -9.64 -1.67
CA LEU A 193 -0.27 -10.56 -2.79
C LEU A 193 -1.46 -11.53 -2.97
N ASP A 194 -2.04 -11.99 -1.86
CA ASP A 194 -3.16 -12.92 -1.84
C ASP A 194 -4.46 -12.33 -2.41
N GLU A 195 -4.53 -11.01 -2.58
CA GLU A 195 -5.67 -10.28 -3.13
C GLU A 195 -5.47 -9.88 -4.60
N THR A 196 -4.33 -10.24 -5.18
CA THR A 196 -4.07 -10.03 -6.61
C THR A 196 -4.78 -11.09 -7.46
N SER A 197 -4.95 -10.81 -8.76
CA SER A 197 -5.49 -11.78 -9.71
C SER A 197 -4.53 -12.94 -10.03
N LYS A 198 -3.26 -12.82 -9.64
CA LYS A 198 -2.16 -13.78 -9.93
C LYS A 198 -1.23 -13.94 -8.72
N PRO A 199 -1.72 -14.47 -7.58
CA PRO A 199 -0.93 -14.59 -6.35
C PRO A 199 0.32 -15.47 -6.50
N GLU A 200 0.37 -16.33 -7.52
CA GLU A 200 1.54 -17.12 -7.89
C GLU A 200 2.71 -16.27 -8.46
N ASN A 201 2.44 -15.05 -8.93
CA ASN A 201 3.44 -14.15 -9.50
C ASN A 201 4.05 -13.19 -8.46
N ALA A 202 4.38 -13.72 -7.28
CA ALA A 202 4.84 -12.94 -6.13
C ALA A 202 6.01 -12.01 -6.44
N GLU A 203 7.04 -12.51 -7.14
CA GLU A 203 8.22 -11.72 -7.47
C GLU A 203 7.88 -10.48 -8.31
N GLN A 204 7.03 -10.65 -9.34
CA GLN A 204 6.58 -9.53 -10.17
C GLN A 204 5.74 -8.54 -9.38
N TRP A 205 4.86 -9.02 -8.50
CA TRP A 205 4.06 -8.17 -7.63
C TRP A 205 4.96 -7.27 -6.75
N PHE A 206 5.95 -7.87 -6.10
CA PHE A 206 6.89 -7.15 -5.24
C PHE A 206 7.74 -6.16 -6.05
N GLN A 207 8.17 -6.52 -7.26
CA GLN A 207 8.89 -5.63 -8.16
C GLN A 207 8.05 -4.42 -8.57
N PHE A 208 6.77 -4.60 -8.92
CA PHE A 208 5.89 -3.48 -9.26
C PHE A 208 5.61 -2.56 -8.06
N CYS A 209 5.37 -3.14 -6.88
CA CYS A 209 5.22 -2.38 -5.65
C CYS A 209 6.47 -1.54 -5.35
N ALA A 210 7.67 -2.13 -5.47
CA ALA A 210 8.93 -1.43 -5.29
C ALA A 210 9.14 -0.32 -6.33
N ALA A 211 8.86 -0.60 -7.61
CA ALA A 211 8.99 0.39 -8.68
C ALA A 211 8.07 1.59 -8.48
N MET A 212 6.81 1.37 -8.12
CA MET A 212 5.85 2.43 -7.82
C MET A 212 6.27 3.26 -6.61
N ARG A 213 6.72 2.60 -5.53
CA ARG A 213 7.27 3.26 -4.33
C ARG A 213 8.43 4.18 -4.69
N ASP A 214 9.40 3.65 -5.44
CA ASP A 214 10.63 4.37 -5.75
C ASP A 214 10.40 5.51 -6.75
N ALA A 215 9.48 5.32 -7.72
CA ALA A 215 9.08 6.38 -8.64
C ALA A 215 8.34 7.52 -7.91
N ALA A 216 7.43 7.20 -6.98
CA ALA A 216 6.76 8.18 -6.16
C ALA A 216 7.77 8.93 -5.26
N ALA A 217 8.76 8.25 -4.69
CA ALA A 217 9.85 8.89 -3.95
C ALA A 217 10.63 9.91 -4.80
N GLN A 218 10.85 9.65 -6.09
CA GLN A 218 11.49 10.62 -6.98
C GLN A 218 10.62 11.87 -7.20
N VAL A 219 9.29 11.73 -7.27
CA VAL A 219 8.37 12.87 -7.33
C VAL A 219 8.50 13.72 -6.05
N ASN A 220 8.51 13.07 -4.89
CA ASN A 220 8.67 13.73 -3.59
C ASN A 220 9.99 14.53 -3.56
N LYS A 221 11.10 13.87 -3.89
CA LYS A 221 12.43 14.47 -3.89
C LYS A 221 12.51 15.69 -4.82
N ALA A 222 11.99 15.59 -6.03
CA ALA A 222 11.99 16.69 -6.98
C ALA A 222 11.11 17.86 -6.52
N ALA A 223 9.93 17.57 -5.94
CA ALA A 223 9.06 18.59 -5.36
C ALA A 223 9.75 19.34 -4.21
N LYS A 224 10.41 18.63 -3.28
CA LYS A 224 11.18 19.23 -2.19
C LYS A 224 12.36 20.05 -2.69
N ALA A 225 13.02 19.60 -3.76
CA ALA A 225 14.10 20.33 -4.42
C ALA A 225 13.61 21.53 -5.27
N LYS A 226 12.28 21.76 -5.35
CA LYS A 226 11.66 22.75 -6.23
C LYS A 226 12.06 22.57 -7.70
N ASP A 227 12.32 21.33 -8.11
CA ASP A 227 12.67 20.95 -9.47
C ASP A 227 11.43 20.52 -10.25
N ALA A 228 10.78 21.46 -10.93
CA ALA A 228 9.55 21.21 -11.68
C ALA A 228 9.76 20.21 -12.83
N ALA A 229 10.88 20.32 -13.55
CA ALA A 229 11.20 19.44 -14.68
C ALA A 229 11.52 18.01 -14.19
N GLY A 230 12.29 17.89 -13.11
CA GLY A 230 12.53 16.61 -12.45
C GLY A 230 11.25 15.96 -11.94
N ALA A 231 10.34 16.75 -11.38
CA ALA A 231 9.06 16.27 -10.89
C ALA A 231 8.15 15.79 -12.03
N GLU A 232 8.09 16.52 -13.16
CA GLU A 232 7.34 16.09 -14.34
C GLU A 232 7.85 14.76 -14.91
N LYS A 233 9.18 14.62 -15.04
CA LYS A 233 9.81 13.35 -15.45
C LYS A 233 9.48 12.21 -14.48
N ALA A 234 9.54 12.47 -13.18
CA ALA A 234 9.23 11.48 -12.15
C ALA A 234 7.74 11.09 -12.15
N VAL A 235 6.83 12.03 -12.41
CA VAL A 235 5.38 11.74 -12.54
C VAL A 235 5.11 10.86 -13.76
N ALA A 236 5.79 11.11 -14.88
CA ALA A 236 5.68 10.23 -16.06
C ALA A 236 6.21 8.82 -15.77
N ALA A 237 7.34 8.70 -15.06
CA ALA A 237 7.86 7.41 -14.62
C ALA A 237 6.89 6.69 -13.67
N LEU A 238 6.31 7.41 -12.71
CA LEU A 238 5.29 6.87 -11.80
C LEU A 238 4.07 6.36 -12.57
N ALA A 239 3.55 7.11 -13.54
CA ALA A 239 2.44 6.65 -14.37
C ALA A 239 2.77 5.34 -15.11
N LYS A 240 3.98 5.23 -15.66
CA LYS A 240 4.44 3.99 -16.31
C LYS A 240 4.41 2.79 -15.34
N THR A 241 4.76 2.96 -14.07
CA THR A 241 4.71 1.84 -13.10
C THR A 241 3.29 1.34 -12.86
N CYS A 242 2.29 2.23 -12.92
CA CYS A 242 0.89 1.86 -12.84
C CYS A 242 0.48 1.06 -14.08
N ASP A 243 0.85 1.53 -15.27
CA ASP A 243 0.51 0.87 -16.53
C ASP A 243 1.14 -0.52 -16.64
N ASP A 244 2.43 -0.64 -16.27
CA ASP A 244 3.17 -1.91 -16.30
C ASP A 244 2.57 -2.94 -15.31
N CYS A 245 2.20 -2.50 -14.11
CA CYS A 245 1.54 -3.37 -13.12
C CYS A 245 0.16 -3.83 -13.61
N HIS A 246 -0.67 -2.90 -14.11
CA HIS A 246 -1.99 -3.21 -14.64
C HIS A 246 -1.92 -4.14 -15.84
N ALA A 247 -0.91 -4.04 -16.72
CA ALA A 247 -0.75 -4.97 -17.84
C ALA A 247 -0.64 -6.44 -17.41
N VAL A 248 -0.15 -6.69 -16.18
CA VAL A 248 0.02 -8.04 -15.64
C VAL A 248 -1.13 -8.44 -14.73
N PHE A 249 -1.52 -7.58 -13.79
CA PHE A 249 -2.42 -7.91 -12.69
C PHE A 249 -3.84 -7.35 -12.84
N HIS A 250 -4.07 -6.39 -13.75
CA HIS A 250 -5.38 -5.76 -13.94
C HIS A 250 -5.56 -5.20 -15.37
N PRO A 251 -5.41 -6.01 -16.43
CA PRO A 251 -5.36 -5.54 -17.82
C PRO A 251 -6.64 -4.83 -18.26
N GLU A 252 -7.79 -5.15 -17.65
CA GLU A 252 -9.06 -4.47 -17.86
C GLU A 252 -9.05 -2.98 -17.48
N ALA A 253 -8.10 -2.55 -16.64
CA ALA A 253 -7.94 -1.15 -16.26
C ALA A 253 -7.21 -0.31 -17.32
N LEU A 254 -6.49 -0.93 -18.26
CA LEU A 254 -5.76 -0.22 -19.32
C LEU A 254 -6.64 0.22 -20.50
N GLY A 255 -7.88 -0.28 -20.58
CA GLY A 255 -8.80 -0.04 -21.70
C GLY A 255 -10.05 0.78 -21.36
N LYS A 256 -10.19 1.30 -20.12
CA LYS A 256 -11.36 2.08 -19.69
C LYS A 256 -11.06 3.58 -19.60
N THR A 257 -10.47 4.13 -20.65
CA THR A 257 -10.56 5.57 -20.94
C THR A 257 -11.62 5.78 -22.01
N GLU A 258 -12.88 5.59 -21.64
CA GLU A 258 -14.04 6.17 -22.33
C GLU A 258 -15.00 6.76 -21.30
#